data_AF-A0A818Z6H9-F1
#
_entry.id   AF-A0A818Z6H9-F1
#
_cell.length_a   1.000
_cell.length_b   1.000
_cell.length_c   1.000
_cell.angle_alpha   90.00
_cell.angle_beta   90.00
_cell.angle_gamma   90.00
#
_symmetry.space_group_name_H-M   'P 1'
#
loop_
_entity.id
_entity.type
_entity.pdbx_description
1 polymer ?
#
loop_
_entity_poly.entity_id
_entity_poly.type
_entity_poly.pdbx_seq_one_letter_code
_entity_poly.pdbx_strand_id
1 'polypeptide(L)'
;MEHSFIELNDLPDEILMIILKKLHNVEALYSLTGVNKRLNTIVHDSIFTSDLTLMTSSPDCLFHRLINTILDRFCREILPKIHCKIKWLNLESSSMECILLSTNYPNLCGLGLYNLASEMARDLLTSTIFFSINY
;
A
#
# COMPACT_ATOMS: atom_id res chain seq x y z
N MET A 1 -28.33 -32.02 4.02
CA MET A 1 -28.25 -30.70 3.37
C MET A 1 -26.88 -30.61 2.76
N GLU A 2 -26.78 -30.67 1.43
CA GLU A 2 -25.51 -30.47 0.73
C GLU A 2 -25.16 -28.99 0.81
N HIS A 3 -24.09 -28.65 1.53
CA HIS A 3 -23.53 -27.31 1.43
C HIS A 3 -22.85 -27.22 0.07
N SER A 4 -23.42 -26.44 -0.84
CA SER A 4 -22.71 -26.02 -2.04
C SER A 4 -21.55 -25.13 -1.62
N PHE A 5 -20.32 -25.64 -1.77
CA PHE A 5 -19.11 -24.84 -1.59
C PHE A 5 -19.07 -23.83 -2.75
N ILE A 6 -19.25 -22.56 -2.42
CA ILE A 6 -19.02 -21.47 -3.38
C ILE A 6 -17.52 -21.20 -3.36
N GLU A 7 -16.85 -21.36 -4.50
CA GLU A 7 -15.44 -21.00 -4.58
C GLU A 7 -15.31 -19.47 -4.65
N LEU A 8 -14.19 -18.94 -4.15
CA LEU A 8 -13.91 -17.50 -4.21
C LEU A 8 -13.97 -16.97 -5.66
N ASN A 9 -13.57 -17.80 -6.63
CA ASN A 9 -13.60 -17.45 -8.04
C ASN A 9 -15.03 -17.40 -8.64
N ASP A 10 -16.03 -17.95 -7.96
CA ASP A 10 -17.43 -17.92 -8.41
C ASP A 10 -18.12 -16.61 -8.01
N LEU A 11 -17.54 -15.86 -7.07
CA LEU A 11 -18.09 -14.59 -6.61
C LEU A 11 -17.95 -13.51 -7.69
N PRO A 12 -18.92 -12.59 -7.85
CA PRO A 12 -18.79 -11.39 -8.69
C PRO A 12 -17.64 -10.46 -8.24
N ASP A 13 -17.12 -9.65 -9.17
CA ASP A 13 -16.00 -8.73 -8.91
C ASP A 13 -16.32 -7.73 -7.79
N GLU A 14 -17.57 -7.28 -7.70
CA GLU A 14 -18.03 -6.34 -6.68
C GLU A 14 -17.96 -6.94 -5.28
N ILE A 15 -18.33 -8.22 -5.14
CA ILE A 15 -18.25 -8.93 -3.86
C ILE A 15 -16.79 -9.17 -3.47
N LEU A 16 -15.95 -9.56 -4.43
CA LEU A 16 -14.51 -9.69 -4.22
C LEU A 16 -13.90 -8.36 -3.79
N MET A 17 -14.25 -7.26 -4.44
CA MET A 17 -13.77 -5.92 -4.07
C MET A 17 -14.17 -5.55 -2.63
N ILE A 18 -15.41 -5.86 -2.23
CA ILE A 18 -15.88 -5.63 -0.85
C ILE A 18 -15.06 -6.44 0.16
N ILE A 19 -14.83 -7.73 -0.12
CA ILE A 19 -14.04 -8.62 0.75
C ILE A 19 -12.60 -8.12 0.85
N LEU A 20 -11.96 -7.85 -0.28
CA LEU A 20 -10.56 -7.43 -0.33
C LEU A 20 -10.35 -6.08 0.37
N LYS A 21 -11.32 -5.16 0.27
CA LYS A 21 -11.27 -3.86 0.99
C LYS A 21 -11.36 -3.99 2.50
N LYS A 22 -11.77 -5.14 3.03
CA LYS A 22 -11.73 -5.41 4.47
C LYS A 22 -10.34 -5.87 4.93
N LEU A 23 -9.46 -6.23 4.00
CA LEU A 23 -8.06 -6.57 4.27
C LEU A 23 -7.20 -5.31 4.25
N HIS A 24 -6.00 -5.39 4.82
CA HIS A 24 -5.01 -4.34 4.63
C HIS A 24 -4.58 -4.31 3.15
N ASN A 25 -4.79 -3.17 2.49
CA ASN A 25 -4.62 -3.06 1.03
C ASN A 25 -3.24 -3.52 0.53
N VAL A 26 -2.19 -3.26 1.32
CA VAL A 26 -0.81 -3.67 0.99
C VAL A 26 -0.64 -5.18 1.05
N GLU A 27 -1.18 -5.83 2.08
CA GLU A 27 -1.13 -7.29 2.22
C GLU A 27 -1.88 -7.95 1.07
N ALA A 28 -3.09 -7.45 0.75
CA ALA A 28 -3.86 -7.94 -0.39
C ALA A 28 -3.12 -7.73 -1.71
N LEU A 29 -2.53 -6.55 -1.94
CA LEU A 29 -1.70 -6.27 -3.12
C LEU A 29 -0.51 -7.23 -3.19
N TYR A 30 0.22 -7.40 -2.10
CA TYR A 30 1.39 -8.28 -2.05
C TYR A 30 1.02 -9.74 -2.31
N SER A 31 -0.03 -10.23 -1.66
CA SER A 31 -0.44 -11.63 -1.72
C SER A 31 -1.12 -12.00 -3.03
N LEU A 32 -1.85 -11.06 -3.67
CA LEU A 32 -2.67 -11.35 -4.85
C LEU A 32 -2.03 -10.92 -6.17
N THR A 33 -1.00 -10.07 -6.13
CA THR A 33 -0.26 -9.70 -7.33
C THR A 33 0.41 -10.93 -7.94
N GLY A 34 0.04 -11.25 -9.18
CA GLY A 34 0.57 -12.39 -9.93
C GLY A 34 -0.07 -13.75 -9.63
N VAL A 35 -1.07 -13.83 -8.74
CA VAL A 35 -1.76 -15.09 -8.42
C VAL A 35 -2.67 -15.53 -9.56
N ASN A 36 -3.62 -14.68 -9.97
CA ASN A 36 -4.41 -14.91 -11.16
C ASN A 36 -4.74 -13.58 -11.85
N LYS A 37 -5.07 -13.65 -13.14
CA LYS A 37 -5.31 -12.45 -13.96
C LYS A 37 -6.45 -11.57 -13.41
N ARG A 38 -7.54 -12.20 -12.96
CA ARG A 38 -8.76 -11.51 -12.50
C ARG A 38 -8.52 -10.74 -11.20
N LEU A 39 -7.99 -11.39 -10.18
CA LEU A 39 -7.60 -10.78 -8.91
C LEU A 39 -6.55 -9.70 -9.12
N ASN A 40 -5.59 -9.92 -10.02
CA ASN A 40 -4.60 -8.91 -10.36
C ASN A 40 -5.26 -7.65 -10.92
N THR A 41 -6.28 -7.78 -11.78
CA THR A 41 -7.07 -6.64 -12.26
C THR A 41 -7.80 -5.93 -11.13
N ILE A 42 -8.45 -6.68 -10.24
CA ILE A 42 -9.20 -6.13 -9.10
C ILE A 42 -8.29 -5.35 -8.15
N VAL A 43 -7.17 -5.93 -7.71
CA VAL A 43 -6.28 -5.27 -6.73
C VAL A 43 -5.51 -4.09 -7.32
N HIS A 44 -5.35 -4.02 -8.65
CA HIS A 44 -4.76 -2.86 -9.31
C HIS A 44 -5.80 -1.80 -9.69
N ASP A 45 -7.10 -2.02 -9.43
CA ASP A 45 -8.13 -1.04 -9.72
C ASP A 45 -7.99 0.22 -8.85
N SER A 46 -8.37 1.37 -9.41
CA SER A 46 -8.31 2.65 -8.68
C SER A 46 -9.18 2.68 -7.42
N ILE A 47 -10.29 1.94 -7.42
CA ILE A 47 -11.19 1.80 -6.28
C ILE A 47 -10.46 1.15 -5.09
N PHE A 48 -9.48 0.27 -5.38
CA PHE A 48 -8.66 -0.41 -4.37
C PHE A 48 -7.38 0.37 -4.02
N THR A 49 -6.73 0.96 -5.02
CA THR A 49 -5.37 1.52 -4.91
C THR A 49 -5.31 3.02 -4.61
N SER A 50 -6.44 3.73 -4.63
CA SER A 50 -6.46 5.18 -4.43
C SER A 50 -6.09 5.62 -3.01
N ASP A 51 -6.37 4.79 -2.01
CA ASP A 51 -5.97 4.99 -0.62
C ASP A 51 -5.19 3.77 -0.16
N LEU A 52 -3.91 3.97 0.15
CA LEU A 52 -3.02 2.92 0.61
C LEU A 52 -2.52 3.19 2.01
N THR A 53 -2.57 2.16 2.85
CA THR A 53 -2.02 2.19 4.19
C THR A 53 -0.90 1.17 4.32
N LEU A 54 0.33 1.68 4.41
CA LEU A 54 1.59 0.97 4.61
C LEU A 54 2.03 1.18 6.06
N MET A 55 1.28 0.56 6.97
CA MET A 55 1.65 0.44 8.38
C MET A 55 2.13 -0.99 8.63
N THR A 56 3.18 -1.15 9.43
CA THR A 56 3.74 -2.44 9.77
C THR A 56 3.22 -2.82 11.15
N SER A 57 2.23 -3.71 11.18
CA SER A 57 1.44 -4.01 12.39
C SER A 57 2.19 -4.76 13.49
N SER A 58 3.52 -4.92 13.43
CA SER A 58 4.25 -5.83 14.34
C SER A 58 5.56 -5.23 14.88
N PRO A 59 5.67 -5.04 16.21
CA PRO A 59 6.91 -4.66 16.88
C PRO A 59 7.90 -5.83 17.07
N ASP A 60 7.61 -7.05 16.59
CA ASP A 60 8.47 -8.22 16.82
C ASP A 60 9.64 -8.27 15.81
N CYS A 61 10.88 -8.26 16.32
CA CYS A 61 12.12 -8.16 15.53
C CYS A 61 12.30 -9.20 14.40
N LEU A 62 11.68 -10.39 14.49
CA LEU A 62 11.74 -11.40 13.41
C LEU A 62 10.81 -11.03 12.24
N PHE A 63 9.68 -10.38 12.51
CA PHE A 63 8.79 -9.86 11.47
C PHE A 63 9.40 -8.67 10.74
N HIS A 64 10.30 -7.91 11.38
CA HIS A 64 10.91 -6.74 10.75
C HIS A 64 11.72 -7.08 9.47
N ARG A 65 12.41 -8.22 9.42
CA ARG A 65 13.06 -8.71 8.19
C ARG A 65 12.08 -9.13 7.10
N LEU A 66 10.97 -9.76 7.51
CA LEU A 66 9.90 -10.18 6.58
C LEU A 66 9.14 -8.97 6.02
N ILE A 67 8.96 -7.94 6.85
CA ILE A 67 8.41 -6.64 6.50
C ILE A 67 9.30 -5.95 5.45
N ASN A 68 10.62 -5.99 5.61
CA ASN A 68 11.54 -5.40 4.63
C ASN A 68 11.49 -6.12 3.27
N THR A 69 11.38 -7.45 3.23
CA THR A 69 11.26 -8.16 1.94
C THR A 69 9.90 -7.94 1.27
N ILE A 70 8.83 -7.83 2.05
CA ILE A 70 7.50 -7.44 1.56
C ILE A 70 7.55 -6.02 0.99
N LEU A 71 8.15 -5.08 1.72
CA LEU A 71 8.28 -3.69 1.31
C LEU A 71 9.16 -3.54 0.06
N ASP A 72 10.31 -4.21 0.01
CA ASP A 72 11.19 -4.20 -1.16
C ASP A 72 10.48 -4.70 -2.42
N ARG A 73 9.78 -5.83 -2.30
CA ARG A 73 8.99 -6.37 -3.41
C ARG A 73 7.85 -5.43 -3.79
N PHE A 74 7.17 -4.85 -2.81
CA PHE A 74 6.11 -3.88 -3.04
C PHE A 74 6.63 -2.67 -3.83
N CYS A 75 7.72 -2.06 -3.36
CA CYS A 75 8.34 -0.89 -4.00
C CYS A 75 8.88 -1.20 -5.40
N ARG A 76 9.40 -2.41 -5.64
CA ARG A 76 9.97 -2.79 -6.95
C ARG A 76 8.94 -3.30 -7.96
N GLU A 77 7.95 -4.07 -7.53
CA GLU A 77 7.08 -4.83 -8.44
C GLU A 77 5.64 -4.30 -8.52
N ILE A 78 5.13 -3.73 -7.44
CA ILE A 78 3.71 -3.36 -7.30
C ILE A 78 3.56 -1.85 -7.47
N LEU A 79 4.31 -1.08 -6.70
CA LEU A 79 4.24 0.36 -6.65
C LEU A 79 4.42 1.02 -8.04
N PRO A 80 5.37 0.60 -8.91
CA PRO A 80 5.49 1.16 -10.25
C PRO A 80 4.30 0.90 -11.17
N LYS A 81 3.38 -0.01 -10.82
CA LYS A 81 2.17 -0.31 -11.59
C LYS A 81 0.95 0.47 -11.11
N ILE A 82 0.98 0.96 -9.87
CA ILE A 82 -0.18 1.59 -9.21
C ILE A 82 0.08 3.04 -8.79
N HIS A 83 1.32 3.54 -8.84
CA HIS A 83 1.70 4.86 -8.35
C HIS A 83 0.85 6.01 -8.88
N CYS A 84 0.43 5.94 -10.15
CA CYS A 84 -0.42 6.94 -10.78
C CYS A 84 -1.88 6.91 -10.29
N LYS A 85 -2.31 5.86 -9.58
CA LYS A 85 -3.68 5.73 -9.06
C LYS A 85 -3.80 6.16 -7.60
N ILE A 86 -2.68 6.24 -6.89
CA ILE A 86 -2.61 6.60 -5.48
C ILE A 86 -2.92 8.08 -5.31
N LYS A 87 -3.91 8.37 -4.45
CA LYS A 87 -4.30 9.72 -4.05
C LYS A 87 -3.98 10.00 -2.60
N TRP A 88 -4.11 8.99 -1.74
CA TRP A 88 -3.79 9.06 -0.33
C TRP A 88 -2.82 7.95 0.06
N LEU A 89 -1.80 8.31 0.85
CA LEU A 89 -0.78 7.39 1.30
C LEU A 89 -0.56 7.55 2.81
N ASN A 90 -0.85 6.50 3.58
CA ASN A 90 -0.55 6.42 5.00
C ASN A 90 0.71 5.58 5.21
N LEU A 91 1.78 6.17 5.74
CA LEU A 91 3.09 5.53 5.90
C LEU A 91 3.56 5.57 7.35
N GLU A 92 4.28 4.54 7.77
CA GLU A 92 5.18 4.67 8.91
C GLU A 92 6.46 5.41 8.53
N SER A 93 6.97 6.19 9.48
CA SER A 93 8.22 6.96 9.33
C SER A 93 9.40 6.08 8.89
N SER A 94 9.48 4.85 9.39
CA SER A 94 10.50 3.84 9.05
C SER A 94 10.53 3.46 7.57
N SER A 95 9.39 3.53 6.88
CA SER A 95 9.24 3.12 5.48
C SER A 95 9.15 4.30 4.50
N MET A 96 9.10 5.52 5.04
CA MET A 96 8.83 6.74 4.30
C MET A 96 9.84 6.96 3.16
N GLU A 97 11.14 6.88 3.46
CA GLU A 97 12.20 7.12 2.48
C GLU A 97 12.12 6.14 1.31
N CYS A 98 11.99 4.84 1.61
CA CYS A 98 11.89 3.79 0.59
C CYS A 98 10.69 4.03 -0.34
N ILE A 99 9.52 4.34 0.22
CA ILE A 99 8.28 4.45 -0.56
C ILE A 99 8.24 5.77 -1.32
N LEU A 100 8.54 6.90 -0.68
CA LEU A 100 8.45 8.22 -1.32
C LEU A 100 9.52 8.44 -2.38
N LEU A 101 10.71 7.84 -2.24
CA LEU A 101 11.78 7.97 -3.24
C LEU A 101 11.73 6.92 -4.36
N SER A 102 10.93 5.87 -4.21
CA SER A 102 10.88 4.78 -5.21
C SER A 102 10.22 5.17 -6.53
N THR A 103 9.33 6.17 -6.54
CA THR A 103 8.56 6.57 -7.73
C THR A 103 7.93 7.96 -7.58
N ASN A 104 7.41 8.50 -8.68
CA ASN A 104 6.65 9.75 -8.70
C ASN A 104 5.16 9.48 -8.48
N TYR A 105 4.49 10.27 -7.64
CA TYR A 105 3.06 10.11 -7.37
C TYR A 105 2.26 11.29 -7.94
N PRO A 106 1.90 11.28 -9.23
CA PRO A 106 1.32 12.45 -9.90
C PRO A 106 -0.07 12.84 -9.38
N ASN A 107 -0.79 11.92 -8.74
CA ASN A 107 -2.14 12.14 -8.24
C ASN A 107 -2.22 12.18 -6.70
N LEU A 108 -1.08 12.17 -6.02
CA LEU A 108 -1.04 12.20 -4.55
C LEU A 108 -1.51 13.57 -4.05
N CYS A 109 -2.61 13.57 -3.30
CA CYS A 109 -3.17 14.77 -2.67
C CYS A 109 -3.11 14.72 -1.15
N GLY A 110 -2.75 13.58 -0.55
CA GLY A 110 -2.58 13.46 0.89
C GLY A 110 -1.57 12.42 1.33
N LEU A 111 -0.88 12.74 2.41
CA LEU A 111 0.15 11.92 3.04
C LEU A 111 -0.12 11.90 4.55
N GLY A 112 -0.39 10.72 5.10
CA GLY A 112 -0.43 10.48 6.54
C GLY A 112 0.87 9.85 6.99
N LEU A 113 1.52 10.41 8.02
CA LEU A 113 2.74 9.87 8.60
C LEU A 113 2.49 9.40 10.03
N TYR A 114 2.88 8.17 10.32
CA TYR A 114 2.66 7.51 11.61
C TYR A 114 3.99 7.14 12.26
N ASN A 115 3.97 7.01 13.59
CA ASN A 115 5.15 6.70 14.40
C ASN A 115 6.32 7.67 14.14
N LEU A 116 6.00 8.94 13.91
CA LEU A 116 6.97 10.02 13.82
C LEU A 116 7.59 10.28 15.20
N ALA A 117 8.92 10.22 15.27
CA ALA A 117 9.63 10.73 16.45
C ALA A 117 9.32 12.22 16.63
N SER A 118 9.13 12.67 17.87
CA SER A 118 8.72 14.05 18.17
C SER A 118 9.66 15.11 17.58
N GLU A 119 10.96 14.81 17.51
CA GLU A 119 11.98 15.69 16.92
C GLU A 119 11.77 15.81 15.40
N MET A 120 11.58 14.67 14.71
CA MET A 120 11.30 14.63 13.27
C MET A 120 9.97 15.32 12.94
N ALA A 121 8.93 15.14 13.76
CA ALA A 121 7.66 15.84 13.58
C ALA A 121 7.81 17.36 13.71
N ARG A 122 8.58 17.81 14.72
CA ARG A 122 8.88 19.24 14.89
C ARG A 122 9.64 19.77 13.69
N ASP A 123 10.65 19.04 13.22
CA ASP A 123 11.44 19.44 12.07
C ASP A 123 10.56 19.52 10.81
N LEU A 124 9.70 18.52 10.53
CA LEU A 124 8.74 18.57 9.41
C LEU A 124 7.79 19.77 9.45
N LEU A 125 7.30 20.14 10.65
CA LEU A 125 6.34 21.24 10.82
C LEU A 125 6.99 22.62 10.79
N THR A 126 8.28 22.71 11.12
CA THR A 126 9.02 23.98 11.22
C THR A 126 9.94 24.24 10.04
N SER A 127 10.34 23.19 9.31
CA SER A 127 11.07 23.32 8.06
C SER A 127 10.09 23.51 6.90
N THR A 128 10.29 24.57 6.13
CA THR A 128 9.64 24.77 4.84
C THR A 128 10.21 23.72 3.87
N ILE A 129 9.70 22.49 3.87
CA ILE A 129 10.23 21.43 3.01
C ILE A 129 9.84 21.76 1.56
N PHE A 130 10.78 22.38 0.85
CA PHE A 130 10.77 22.47 -0.59
C PHE A 130 11.00 21.07 -1.15
N PHE A 131 9.93 20.39 -1.57
CA PHE A 131 10.06 19.32 -2.55
C PHE A 131 10.37 19.96 -3.91
N SER A 132 11.65 20.23 -4.17
CA SER A 132 12.10 20.52 -5.53
C SER A 132 12.08 19.22 -6.33
N ILE A 133 10.95 18.96 -6.99
CA ILE A 133 10.87 17.99 -8.08
C ILE A 133 11.63 18.63 -9.25
N ASN A 134 12.89 18.25 -9.44
CA ASN A 134 13.64 18.66 -10.61
C ASN A 134 13.06 17.96 -11.84
N TYR A 135 12.67 18.77 -12.83
CA TYR A 135 12.17 18.40 -14.14
C TYR A 135 13.20 17.63 -14.98
#